data_AF-A0A0C5X2Q7-F1
#
_entry.id   AF-A0A0C5X2Q7-F1
#
_cell.length_a   1.000
_cell.length_b   1.000
_cell.length_c   1.000
_cell.angle_alpha   90.00
_cell.angle_beta   90.00
_cell.angle_gamma   90.00
#
_symmetry.space_group_name_H-M   'P 1'
#
loop_
_entity.id
_entity.type
_entity.pdbx_description
1 polymer ?
#
loop_
_entity_poly.entity_id
_entity_poly.type
_entity_poly.pdbx_seq_one_letter_code
_entity_poly.pdbx_strand_id
1 'polypeptide(L)'
;MSVSRNAAKISTPVLFNLSDAEYLHSLVSIRALRFFGQPVDAYVFPDEQHIKWQAAHRLAVYERNIAWFDFWLKGIAPRDAETAKRWMMLRDRKSGAENKTG
;
A
#
# COMPACT_ATOMS: atom_id res chain seq x y z
N MET A 1 0.42 -19.25 -2.34
CA MET A 1 0.03 -18.81 -0.98
C MET A 1 -1.02 -17.73 -1.09
N SER A 2 -2.06 -17.73 -0.23
CA SER A 2 -3.11 -16.69 -0.25
C SER A 2 -2.81 -15.58 0.75
N VAL A 3 -2.79 -14.32 0.29
CA VAL A 3 -2.58 -13.13 1.14
C VAL A 3 -3.67 -13.02 2.20
N SER A 4 -4.94 -13.20 1.82
CA SER A 4 -6.06 -13.07 2.75
C SER A 4 -6.01 -14.08 3.90
N ARG A 5 -5.56 -15.32 3.63
CA ARG A 5 -5.39 -16.35 4.67
C ARG A 5 -4.21 -16.10 5.61
N ASN A 6 -3.25 -15.27 5.21
CA ASN A 6 -2.02 -15.02 5.98
C ASN A 6 -1.88 -13.57 6.44
N ALA A 7 -2.89 -12.74 6.25
CA ALA A 7 -2.83 -11.30 6.49
C ALA A 7 -2.38 -10.93 7.92
N ALA A 8 -2.74 -11.71 8.93
CA ALA A 8 -2.28 -11.51 10.31
C ALA A 8 -0.75 -11.60 10.47
N LYS A 9 -0.09 -12.41 9.62
CA LYS A 9 1.36 -12.68 9.69
C LYS A 9 2.19 -11.76 8.77
N ILE A 10 1.54 -11.04 7.86
CA ILE A 10 2.22 -10.16 6.90
C ILE A 10 2.50 -8.85 7.61
N SER A 11 3.70 -8.70 8.17
CA SER A 11 4.06 -7.47 8.87
C SER A 11 4.60 -6.37 7.95
N THR A 12 5.10 -6.76 6.78
CA THR A 12 5.71 -5.88 5.78
C THR A 12 4.69 -4.89 5.19
N PRO A 13 5.05 -3.61 5.01
CA PRO A 13 4.23 -2.65 4.27
C PRO A 13 3.95 -3.08 2.83
N VAL A 14 2.68 -3.05 2.42
CA VAL A 14 2.23 -3.44 1.08
C VAL A 14 1.59 -2.25 0.35
N LEU A 15 2.05 -1.97 -0.87
CA LEU A 15 1.47 -0.98 -1.76
C LEU A 15 0.87 -1.69 -3.00
N PHE A 16 -0.40 -1.44 -3.29
CA PHE A 16 -1.06 -1.92 -4.50
C PHE A 16 -1.23 -0.80 -5.53
N ASN A 17 -0.73 -1.01 -6.75
CA ASN A 17 -0.97 -0.14 -7.92
C ASN A 17 -1.84 -0.92 -8.93
N LEU A 18 -3.16 -0.75 -8.88
CA LEU A 18 -4.14 -1.62 -9.52
C LEU A 18 -4.71 -1.00 -10.80
N SER A 19 -5.04 -1.82 -11.80
CA SER A 19 -5.96 -1.42 -12.87
C SER A 19 -7.39 -1.48 -12.36
N ASP A 20 -8.26 -0.64 -12.89
CA ASP A 20 -9.71 -0.75 -12.70
C ASP A 20 -10.28 -2.06 -13.26
N ALA A 21 -9.64 -2.64 -14.29
CA ALA A 21 -9.98 -3.97 -14.80
C ALA A 21 -9.75 -5.11 -13.78
N GLU A 22 -8.83 -4.96 -12.82
CA GLU A 22 -8.40 -6.07 -11.94
C GLU A 22 -8.55 -5.78 -10.44
N TYR A 23 -8.90 -4.55 -10.03
CA TYR A 23 -8.88 -4.17 -8.62
C TYR A 23 -9.81 -5.02 -7.74
N LEU A 24 -10.93 -5.50 -8.29
CA LEU A 24 -11.91 -6.34 -7.57
C LEU A 24 -11.26 -7.60 -6.99
N HIS A 25 -10.30 -8.21 -7.71
CA HIS A 25 -9.58 -9.38 -7.23
C HIS A 25 -8.67 -9.08 -6.04
N SER A 26 -8.19 -7.84 -5.92
CA SER A 26 -7.31 -7.39 -4.84
C SER A 26 -8.07 -6.94 -3.58
N LEU A 27 -9.38 -6.66 -3.68
CA LEU A 27 -10.18 -6.16 -2.56
C LEU A 27 -10.19 -7.10 -1.34
N VAL A 28 -10.24 -8.41 -1.57
CA VAL A 28 -10.24 -9.40 -0.48
C VAL A 28 -8.92 -9.34 0.29
N SER A 29 -7.79 -9.22 -0.41
CA SER A 29 -6.46 -9.09 0.19
C SER A 29 -6.30 -7.76 0.94
N ILE A 30 -6.70 -6.64 0.31
CA ILE A 30 -6.66 -5.31 0.93
C ILE A 30 -7.50 -5.29 2.21
N ARG A 31 -8.73 -5.84 2.16
CA ARG A 31 -9.63 -5.90 3.32
C ARG A 31 -9.03 -6.73 4.45
N ALA A 32 -8.46 -7.90 4.14
CA ALA A 32 -7.83 -8.75 5.13
C ALA A 32 -6.62 -8.06 5.80
N LEU A 33 -5.74 -7.42 5.02
CA LEU A 33 -4.60 -6.67 5.56
C LEU A 33 -5.05 -5.51 6.45
N ARG A 34 -6.05 -4.73 6.02
CA ARG A 34 -6.64 -3.64 6.82
C ARG A 34 -7.27 -4.14 8.11
N PHE A 35 -7.98 -5.27 8.07
CA PHE A 35 -8.63 -5.88 9.23
C PHE A 35 -7.61 -6.22 10.33
N PHE A 36 -6.45 -6.76 9.96
CA PHE A 36 -5.35 -7.04 10.89
C PHE A 36 -4.44 -5.84 11.18
N GLY A 37 -4.83 -4.63 10.74
CA GLY A 37 -4.06 -3.40 10.99
C GLY A 37 -2.73 -3.34 10.26
N GLN A 38 -2.51 -4.17 9.23
CA GLN A 38 -1.25 -4.15 8.49
C GLN A 38 -1.12 -2.87 7.65
N PRO A 39 0.11 -2.35 7.49
CA PRO A 39 0.35 -1.15 6.71
C PRO A 39 0.13 -1.43 5.22
N VAL A 40 -1.07 -1.09 4.74
CA VAL A 40 -1.49 -1.29 3.35
C VAL A 40 -2.07 -0.02 2.75
N ASP A 41 -1.57 0.36 1.58
CA ASP A 41 -2.14 1.43 0.74
C ASP A 41 -2.43 0.91 -0.67
N ALA A 42 -3.38 1.52 -1.36
CA ALA A 42 -3.82 1.05 -2.68
C ALA A 42 -4.30 2.20 -3.57
N TYR A 43 -3.94 2.15 -4.84
CA TYR A 43 -4.33 3.10 -5.88
C TYR A 43 -4.94 2.34 -7.05
N VAL A 44 -6.04 2.85 -7.60
CA VAL A 44 -6.69 2.31 -8.80
C VAL A 44 -6.52 3.32 -9.91
N PHE A 45 -6.06 2.86 -11.07
CA PHE A 45 -5.89 3.69 -12.25
C PHE A 45 -7.01 3.36 -13.24
N PRO A 46 -7.78 4.37 -13.70
CA PRO A 46 -8.88 4.18 -14.64
C PRO A 46 -8.38 3.87 -16.05
N ASP A 47 -9.19 3.17 -16.85
CA ASP A 47 -8.94 2.84 -18.25
C ASP A 47 -7.57 2.14 -18.44
N GLU A 48 -7.26 1.22 -17.52
CA GLU A 48 -6.01 0.47 -17.52
C GLU A 48 -6.26 -1.04 -17.64
N GLN A 49 -5.26 -1.72 -18.20
CA GLN A 49 -5.27 -3.19 -18.33
C GLN A 49 -4.22 -3.80 -17.40
N HIS A 50 -3.93 -5.09 -17.58
CA HIS A 50 -2.91 -5.80 -16.82
C HIS A 50 -1.54 -5.09 -16.88
N ILE A 51 -1.13 -4.66 -18.07
CA ILE A 51 0.05 -3.80 -18.27
C ILE A 51 -0.42 -2.36 -18.39
N LYS A 52 0.16 -1.49 -17.56
CA LYS A 52 -0.18 -0.06 -17.58
C LYS A 52 0.37 0.59 -18.83
N TRP A 53 -0.51 1.14 -19.67
CA TRP A 53 -0.13 1.68 -20.98
C TRP A 53 -0.07 3.20 -21.00
N GLN A 54 -0.86 3.89 -20.16
CA GLN A 54 -0.89 5.34 -20.15
C GLN A 54 0.38 5.89 -19.50
N ALA A 55 1.06 6.81 -20.19
CA ALA A 55 2.35 7.35 -19.74
C ALA A 55 2.25 8.06 -18.38
N ALA A 56 1.18 8.82 -18.17
CA ALA A 56 0.91 9.51 -16.90
C ALA A 56 0.74 8.52 -15.73
N HIS A 57 0.05 7.40 -15.96
CA HIS A 57 -0.14 6.37 -14.93
C HIS A 57 1.17 5.66 -14.61
N ARG A 58 1.99 5.33 -15.61
CA ARG A 58 3.32 4.74 -15.38
C ARG A 58 4.23 5.68 -14.58
N LEU A 59 4.26 6.97 -14.91
CA LEU A 59 5.02 7.97 -14.16
C LEU A 59 4.56 7.99 -12.68
N ALA A 60 3.27 8.07 -12.44
CA ALA A 60 2.71 8.08 -11.08
C ALA A 60 3.03 6.78 -10.31
N VAL A 61 3.05 5.61 -10.97
CA VAL A 61 3.49 4.35 -10.36
C VAL A 61 4.98 4.41 -9.98
N TYR A 62 5.83 4.91 -10.87
CA TYR A 62 7.28 4.99 -10.62
C TYR A 62 7.61 5.93 -9.47
N GLU A 63 7.09 7.15 -9.50
CA GLU A 63 7.30 8.14 -8.44
C GLU A 63 6.80 7.63 -7.09
N ARG A 64 5.62 7.01 -7.07
CA ARG A 64 5.02 6.49 -5.84
C ARG A 64 5.79 5.31 -5.26
N ASN A 65 6.29 4.40 -6.10
CA ASN A 65 7.08 3.27 -5.63
C ASN A 65 8.40 3.75 -5.00
N ILE A 66 9.09 4.72 -5.63
CA ILE A 66 10.29 5.33 -5.06
C ILE A 66 9.96 5.97 -3.70
N ALA A 67 8.92 6.79 -3.64
CA ALA A 67 8.49 7.44 -2.41
C ALA A 67 8.12 6.42 -1.30
N TRP A 68 7.45 5.32 -1.65
CA TRP A 68 7.10 4.26 -0.71
C TRP A 68 8.34 3.62 -0.10
N PHE A 69 9.33 3.27 -0.92
CA PHE A 69 10.58 2.71 -0.44
C PHE A 69 11.39 3.71 0.38
N ASP A 70 11.49 4.97 -0.08
CA ASP A 70 12.16 6.04 0.66
C ASP A 70 11.53 6.25 2.05
N PHE A 71 10.20 6.22 2.15
CA PHE A 71 9.51 6.34 3.44
C PHE A 71 9.77 5.15 4.38
N TRP A 72 9.57 3.92 3.91
CA TRP A 72 9.64 2.75 4.78
C TRP A 72 11.06 2.26 5.06
N LEU A 73 12.00 2.47 4.14
CA LEU A 73 13.37 1.95 4.25
C LEU A 73 14.36 3.03 4.68
N LYS A 74 14.14 4.30 4.31
CA LYS A 74 15.05 5.41 4.63
C LYS A 74 14.46 6.44 5.60
N GLY A 75 13.17 6.34 5.94
CA GLY A 75 12.49 7.31 6.80
C GLY A 75 12.25 8.67 6.14
N ILE A 76 12.36 8.77 4.81
CA ILE A 76 12.19 10.02 4.06
C ILE A 76 10.70 10.20 3.72
N ALA A 77 10.08 11.27 4.21
CA ALA A 77 8.67 11.53 3.93
C ALA A 77 8.43 11.88 2.44
N PRO A 78 7.30 11.44 1.85
CA PRO A 78 6.91 11.85 0.51
C PRO A 78 6.61 13.36 0.48
N ARG A 79 6.82 14.00 -0.68
CA ARG A 79 6.59 15.45 -0.85
C ARG A 79 5.13 15.86 -0.71
N ASP A 80 4.21 14.98 -1.13
CA ASP A 80 2.78 15.20 -1.00
C ASP A 80 2.35 15.05 0.48
N ALA A 81 1.84 16.14 1.05
CA ALA A 81 1.51 16.22 2.48
C ALA A 81 0.42 15.23 2.89
N GLU A 82 -0.59 15.01 2.04
CA GLU A 82 -1.69 14.08 2.33
C GLU A 82 -1.21 12.63 2.31
N THR A 83 -0.36 12.26 1.35
CA THR A 83 0.29 10.95 1.31
C THR A 83 1.22 10.77 2.51
N ALA A 84 2.01 11.79 2.87
CA ALA A 84 2.88 11.75 4.04
C ALA A 84 2.08 11.47 5.32
N LYS A 85 0.99 12.24 5.53
CA LYS A 85 0.09 12.07 6.66
C LYS A 85 -0.52 10.66 6.70
N ARG A 86 -1.02 10.16 5.57
CA ARG A 86 -1.61 8.83 5.48
C ARG A 86 -0.59 7.74 5.82
N TRP A 87 0.63 7.82 5.29
CA TRP A 87 1.65 6.80 5.55
C TRP A 87 2.22 6.86 6.97
N MET A 88 2.31 8.05 7.57
CA MET A 88 2.60 8.19 9.00
C MET A 88 1.55 7.48 9.85
N MET A 89 0.25 7.67 9.56
CA MET A 89 -0.82 6.95 10.27
C MET A 89 -0.72 5.42 10.13
N LEU A 90 -0.29 4.91 8.97
CA LEU A 90 -0.07 3.48 8.77
C LEU A 90 1.08 2.96 9.65
N ARG A 91 2.17 3.73 9.75
CA ARG A 91 3.34 3.39 10.59
C ARG A 91 3.00 3.44 12.07
N ASP A 92 2.30 4.47 12.52
CA ASP A 92 1.96 4.64 13.93
C ASP A 92 0.99 3.55 14.42
N ARG A 93 0.03 3.16 13.57
CA ARG A 93 -0.88 2.03 13.86
C ARG A 93 -0.12 0.72 14.05
N LYS A 94 0.94 0.50 13.27
CA LYS A 94 1.81 -0.67 13.37
C LYS A 94 2.55 -0.67 14.71
N SER A 95 3.23 0.41 15.04
CA SER A 95 4.00 0.53 16.30
C SER A 95 3.11 0.40 17.54
N GLY A 96 1.88 0.96 17.49
CA GLY A 96 0.91 0.82 18.56
C GLY A 96 0.33 -0.58 18.73
N ALA A 97 0.30 -1.40 17.67
CA ALA A 97 -0.09 -2.80 17.76
C ALA A 97 1.03 -3.66 18.35
N GLU A 98 2.27 -3.43 17.95
CA GLU A 98 3.45 -4.15 18.47
C GLU A 98 3.63 -3.92 19.98
N ASN A 99 3.46 -2.69 20.46
CA ASN A 99 3.58 -2.34 21.88
C ASN A 99 2.47 -2.89 22.80
N LYS A 100 1.34 -3.40 22.27
CA LYS A 100 0.24 -3.97 23.07
C LYS A 100 0.34 -5.48 23.28
N THR A 101 1.23 -6.12 22.55
CA THR A 101 1.47 -7.58 22.57
C THR A 101 2.78 -7.96 23.25
N GLY A 102 3.52 -6.98 23.77
CA GLY A 102 4.73 -7.15 24.59
C GLY A 102 4.45 -7.15 26.07
#